data_AF-A0A6A5EKX9-F1
#
_entry.id   AF-A0A6A5EKX9-F1
#
_cell.length_a   1.000
_cell.length_b   1.000
_cell.length_c   1.000
_cell.angle_alpha   90.00
_cell.angle_beta   90.00
_cell.angle_gamma   90.00
#
_symmetry.space_group_name_H-M   'P 1'
#
loop_
_entity.id
_entity.type
_entity.pdbx_description
1 polymer ?
#
loop_
_entity_poly.entity_id
_entity_poly.type
_entity_poly.pdbx_seq_one_letter_code
_entity_poly.pdbx_strand_id
1 'polypeptide(L)'
;MLKQTNHLLSKANHHLSKDGISLSVCFVALFGQWTVGCISKTWIDAETFCISTGGNLASIHSDEEHKFIKDFINQVTGTDKNAWIGGSDAVRAGTWLWNDGSNFNYKSWAAGEPNAIGVDHCLMQNWALVTGWFDGTCTTQASFVCSKNLLL
;
A
#
# COMPACT_ATOMS: atom_id res chain seq x y z
N MET A 1 -17.27 16.52 38.57
CA MET A 1 -15.84 16.24 38.37
C MET A 1 -15.73 14.73 38.26
N LEU A 2 -15.31 14.06 37.19
CA LEU A 2 -14.57 14.38 35.97
C LEU A 2 -15.29 13.77 34.74
N LYS A 3 -15.25 14.50 33.62
CA LYS A 3 -15.49 14.01 32.25
C LYS A 3 -14.15 13.50 31.69
N GLN A 4 -14.14 12.40 30.93
CA GLN A 4 -13.36 12.15 29.68
C GLN A 4 -13.33 10.63 29.37
N THR A 5 -14.12 10.18 28.37
CA THR A 5 -13.71 9.74 27.01
C THR A 5 -13.35 8.25 26.89
N ASN A 6 -14.35 7.42 26.59
CA ASN A 6 -14.20 6.05 26.08
C ASN A 6 -13.79 6.05 24.59
N HIS A 7 -12.65 6.66 24.25
CA HIS A 7 -12.15 6.75 22.87
C HIS A 7 -10.99 5.79 22.55
N LEU A 8 -10.68 4.84 23.42
CA LEU A 8 -9.45 4.02 23.33
C LEU A 8 -9.66 2.52 23.10
N LEU A 9 -10.89 2.05 22.87
CA LEU A 9 -11.15 0.61 22.61
C LEU A 9 -11.30 0.22 21.13
N SER A 10 -10.95 1.07 20.15
CA SER A 10 -11.01 0.70 18.72
C SER A 10 -9.66 0.57 18.00
N LYS A 11 -8.52 0.71 18.69
CA LYS A 11 -7.19 0.73 18.05
C LYS A 11 -6.46 -0.63 17.98
N ALA A 12 -7.15 -1.74 18.27
CA ALA A 12 -6.55 -3.07 18.31
C ALA A 12 -6.75 -3.91 17.03
N ASN A 13 -7.55 -3.44 16.07
CA ASN A 13 -7.72 -4.08 14.77
C ASN A 13 -7.32 -3.07 13.68
N HIS A 14 -6.10 -3.16 13.15
CA HIS A 14 -5.67 -2.39 11.97
C HIS A 14 -6.32 -2.93 10.68
N HIS A 15 -7.63 -3.15 10.72
CA HIS A 15 -8.47 -3.55 9.60
C HIS A 15 -9.40 -2.38 9.31
N LEU A 16 -9.12 -1.65 8.24
CA LEU A 16 -9.99 -0.57 7.78
C LEU A 16 -10.59 -1.01 6.46
N SER A 17 -11.89 -1.30 6.50
CA SER A 17 -12.71 -1.54 5.32
C SER A 17 -13.34 -0.24 4.88
N LYS A 18 -13.07 0.21 3.66
CA LYS A 18 -13.87 1.23 2.98
C LYS A 18 -14.33 0.64 1.66
N ASP A 19 -15.64 0.68 1.40
CA ASP A 19 -16.25 0.26 0.12
C ASP A 19 -15.82 -1.13 -0.38
N GLY A 20 -15.60 -2.07 0.55
CA GLY A 20 -15.19 -3.44 0.21
C GLY A 20 -13.69 -3.63 -0.02
N ILE A 21 -12.84 -2.63 0.27
CA ILE A 21 -11.37 -2.73 0.21
C ILE A 21 -10.82 -2.96 1.61
N SER A 22 -10.15 -4.11 1.84
CA SER A 22 -9.41 -4.40 3.08
C SER A 22 -7.92 -4.11 2.88
N LEU A 23 -7.40 -3.09 3.57
CA LEU A 23 -5.97 -2.76 3.54
C LEU A 23 -5.22 -3.39 4.71
N SER A 24 -4.08 -4.03 4.42
CA SER A 24 -3.19 -4.63 5.42
C SER A 24 -1.75 -4.17 5.17
N VAL A 25 -1.19 -3.37 6.09
CA VAL A 25 0.22 -2.93 6.07
C VAL A 25 1.05 -3.66 7.14
N CYS A 26 0.39 -4.27 8.13
CA CYS A 26 1.04 -4.86 9.29
C CYS A 26 0.16 -6.04 9.78
N PHE A 27 0.61 -7.28 9.62
CA PHE A 27 -0.04 -8.44 10.25
C PHE A 27 0.35 -8.47 11.72
N VAL A 28 -0.57 -8.13 12.61
CA VAL A 28 -0.42 -8.36 14.05
C VAL A 28 -0.73 -9.82 14.31
N ALA A 29 0.29 -10.68 14.34
CA ALA A 29 0.13 -12.04 14.86
C ALA A 29 0.11 -11.97 16.39
N LEU A 30 -1.08 -12.05 17.00
CA LEU A 30 -1.24 -12.04 18.46
C LEU A 30 -1.05 -13.45 19.04
N PHE A 31 0.17 -13.95 19.22
CA PHE A 31 0.45 -15.00 20.21
C PHE A 31 1.92 -14.95 20.69
N GLY A 32 2.12 -14.72 22.00
CA GLY A 32 3.34 -15.12 22.72
C GLY A 32 4.66 -14.43 22.33
N GLN A 33 4.90 -13.26 22.93
CA GLN A 33 6.24 -12.73 23.26
C GLN A 33 7.26 -12.51 22.10
N TRP A 34 6.94 -11.89 20.95
CA TRP A 34 7.96 -11.33 20.03
C TRP A 34 7.49 -10.07 19.24
N THR A 35 8.47 -9.35 18.69
CA THR A 35 8.56 -7.95 18.20
C THR A 35 7.45 -7.42 17.27
N VAL A 36 7.07 -6.15 17.49
CA VAL A 36 6.26 -5.32 16.58
C VAL A 36 7.17 -4.71 15.50
N GLY A 37 7.02 -5.14 14.25
CA GLY A 37 7.67 -4.51 13.10
C GLY A 37 6.89 -4.81 11.81
N CYS A 38 6.54 -3.79 11.04
CA CYS A 38 5.93 -4.01 9.73
C CYS A 38 6.97 -4.67 8.82
N ILE A 39 6.67 -5.89 8.37
CA ILE A 39 7.61 -6.70 7.58
C ILE A 39 7.76 -6.03 6.22
N SER A 40 8.97 -5.56 5.92
CA SER A 40 9.32 -5.10 4.58
C SER A 40 9.48 -6.29 3.64
N LYS A 41 9.01 -6.15 2.40
CA LYS A 41 9.09 -7.16 1.34
C LYS A 41 9.59 -6.55 0.04
N THR A 42 10.18 -7.37 -0.82
CA THR A 42 10.35 -7.03 -2.23
C THR A 42 8.97 -6.93 -2.88
N TRP A 43 8.84 -6.26 -4.02
CA TRP A 43 7.54 -6.07 -4.64
C TRP A 43 6.85 -7.40 -4.98
N ILE A 44 7.60 -8.39 -5.50
CA ILE A 44 7.06 -9.71 -5.84
C ILE A 44 6.66 -10.52 -4.59
N ASP A 45 7.43 -10.43 -3.50
CA ASP A 45 7.09 -11.09 -2.24
C ASP A 45 5.87 -10.45 -1.57
N ALA A 46 5.72 -9.13 -1.72
CA ALA A 46 4.58 -8.38 -1.24
C ALA A 46 3.29 -8.76 -2.00
N GLU A 47 3.36 -8.83 -3.34
CA GLU A 47 2.27 -9.31 -4.17
C GLU A 47 1.87 -10.75 -3.83
N THR A 48 2.85 -11.65 -3.75
CA THR A 48 2.63 -13.05 -3.37
C THR A 48 1.94 -13.17 -2.01
N PHE A 49 2.34 -12.32 -1.06
CA PHE A 49 1.70 -12.25 0.24
C PHE A 49 0.25 -11.79 0.13
N CYS A 50 -0.04 -10.70 -0.60
CA CYS A 50 -1.41 -10.23 -0.78
C CYS A 50 -2.31 -11.29 -1.44
N ILE A 51 -1.81 -11.98 -2.46
CA ILE A 51 -2.49 -13.12 -3.11
C ILE A 51 -2.80 -14.23 -2.09
N SER A 52 -1.84 -14.60 -1.23
CA SER A 52 -2.05 -15.61 -0.19
C SER A 52 -3.12 -15.24 0.84
N THR A 53 -3.43 -13.94 0.97
CA THR A 53 -4.48 -13.41 1.86
C THR A 53 -5.80 -13.13 1.12
N GLY A 54 -5.87 -13.49 -0.15
CA GLY A 54 -7.06 -13.39 -1.00
C GLY A 54 -7.28 -12.03 -1.64
N GLY A 55 -6.20 -11.29 -1.92
CA GLY A 55 -6.22 -10.00 -2.63
C GLY A 55 -4.99 -9.81 -3.51
N ASN A 56 -4.64 -8.57 -3.82
CA ASN A 56 -3.43 -8.18 -4.57
C ASN A 56 -2.78 -6.98 -3.85
N LEU A 57 -1.60 -6.55 -4.26
CA LEU A 57 -1.16 -5.19 -3.95
C LEU A 57 -2.20 -4.19 -4.49
N ALA A 58 -2.41 -3.12 -3.73
CA ALA A 58 -3.49 -2.19 -4.01
C ALA A 58 -3.37 -1.52 -5.39
N SER A 59 -4.46 -1.55 -6.14
CA SER A 59 -4.73 -0.67 -7.27
C SER A 59 -5.39 0.63 -6.78
N ILE A 60 -5.28 1.70 -7.57
CA ILE A 60 -5.82 3.02 -7.23
C ILE A 60 -6.46 3.62 -8.48
N HIS A 61 -7.72 4.04 -8.34
CA HIS A 61 -8.59 4.50 -9.42
C HIS A 61 -9.14 5.91 -9.22
N SER A 62 -8.81 6.58 -8.12
CA SER A 62 -9.27 7.94 -7.83
C SER A 62 -8.35 8.70 -6.87
N ASP A 63 -8.51 10.02 -6.81
CA ASP A 63 -7.84 10.87 -5.82
C ASP A 63 -8.27 10.50 -4.39
N GLU A 64 -9.54 10.10 -4.21
CA GLU A 64 -10.07 9.67 -2.91
C GLU A 64 -9.40 8.38 -2.43
N GLU A 65 -9.20 7.41 -3.31
CA GLU A 65 -8.50 6.15 -2.99
C GLU A 65 -7.01 6.40 -2.71
N HIS A 66 -6.37 7.25 -3.53
CA HIS A 66 -4.97 7.63 -3.33
C HIS A 66 -4.76 8.25 -1.94
N LYS A 67 -5.61 9.22 -1.58
CA LYS A 67 -5.59 9.87 -0.27
C LYS A 67 -5.87 8.88 0.85
N PHE A 68 -6.85 7.99 0.67
CA PHE A 68 -7.18 6.98 1.67
C PHE A 68 -5.99 6.06 1.98
N ILE A 69 -5.31 5.55 0.95
CA ILE A 69 -4.12 4.69 1.12
C ILE A 69 -2.98 5.44 1.81
N LYS A 70 -2.74 6.71 1.46
CA LYS A 70 -1.75 7.56 2.14
C LYS A 70 -2.07 7.69 3.63
N ASP A 71 -3.28 8.10 3.96
CA ASP A 71 -3.71 8.30 5.34
C ASP A 71 -3.65 6.98 6.14
N PHE A 72 -3.98 5.85 5.50
CA PHE A 72 -3.87 4.52 6.09
C PHE A 72 -2.42 4.13 6.42
N ILE A 73 -1.47 4.34 5.49
CA ILE A 73 -0.04 4.10 5.73
C ILE A 73 0.45 4.93 6.92
N ASN A 74 0.07 6.21 6.97
CA ASN A 74 0.41 7.09 8.08
C ASN A 74 -0.17 6.58 9.41
N GLN A 75 -1.45 6.21 9.42
CA GLN A 75 -2.13 5.72 10.61
C GLN A 75 -1.52 4.43 11.17
N VAL A 76 -1.09 3.51 10.31
CA VAL A 76 -0.53 2.21 10.73
C VAL A 76 0.95 2.34 11.10
N THR A 77 1.73 3.12 10.35
CA THR A 77 3.19 3.20 10.54
C THR A 77 3.65 4.39 11.39
N GLY A 78 2.75 5.34 11.66
CA GLY A 78 3.03 6.62 12.34
C GLY A 78 3.70 7.68 11.46
N THR A 79 3.91 7.39 10.17
CA THR A 79 4.69 8.23 9.23
C THR A 79 4.25 8.00 7.78
N ASP A 80 4.56 8.91 6.86
CA ASP A 80 4.29 8.74 5.42
C ASP A 80 5.36 7.83 4.76
N LYS A 81 5.52 6.60 5.25
CA LYS A 81 6.51 5.65 4.68
C LYS A 81 6.17 5.31 3.23
N ASN A 82 7.22 5.08 2.45
CA ASN A 82 7.10 4.52 1.12
C ASN A 82 6.52 3.10 1.20
N ALA A 83 5.55 2.82 0.34
CA ALA A 83 4.90 1.52 0.28
C ALA A 83 4.71 1.03 -1.16
N TRP A 84 4.87 -0.27 -1.38
CA TRP A 84 4.52 -0.92 -2.64
C TRP A 84 3.00 -0.88 -2.85
N ILE A 85 2.62 -0.58 -4.09
CA ILE A 85 1.27 -0.75 -4.66
C ILE A 85 1.36 -1.58 -5.95
N GLY A 86 0.24 -2.03 -6.49
CA GLY A 86 0.19 -3.15 -7.45
C GLY A 86 0.61 -2.84 -8.88
N GLY A 87 1.15 -1.65 -9.14
CA GLY A 87 1.49 -1.20 -10.48
C GLY A 87 2.87 -1.72 -10.92
N SER A 88 2.99 -2.14 -12.17
CA SER A 88 4.29 -2.41 -12.80
C SER A 88 4.28 -2.12 -14.30
N ASP A 89 5.45 -1.84 -14.86
CA ASP A 89 5.68 -1.73 -16.31
C ASP A 89 6.73 -2.74 -16.83
N ALA A 90 7.06 -3.75 -16.02
CA ALA A 90 8.10 -4.74 -16.30
C ALA A 90 7.88 -5.53 -17.61
N VAL A 91 6.64 -5.68 -18.05
CA VAL A 91 6.31 -6.35 -19.33
C VAL A 91 6.73 -5.49 -20.53
N ARG A 92 6.51 -4.17 -20.43
CA ARG A 92 6.85 -3.19 -21.46
C ARG A 92 7.04 -1.83 -20.81
N ALA A 93 8.30 -1.39 -20.75
CA ALA A 93 8.66 -0.10 -20.18
C ALA A 93 7.78 1.05 -20.72
N GLY A 94 7.31 1.90 -19.82
CA GLY A 94 6.39 3.01 -20.10
C GLY A 94 4.91 2.60 -20.23
N THR A 95 4.59 1.29 -20.15
CA THR A 95 3.20 0.79 -20.16
C THR A 95 2.87 0.16 -18.80
N TRP A 96 2.26 0.96 -17.93
CA TRP A 96 1.89 0.54 -16.58
C TRP A 96 0.59 -0.26 -16.55
N LEU A 97 0.59 -1.32 -15.76
CA LEU A 97 -0.55 -2.22 -15.53
C LEU A 97 -0.71 -2.45 -14.02
N TRP A 98 -1.96 -2.66 -13.58
CA TRP A 98 -2.24 -3.17 -12.24
C TRP A 98 -2.24 -4.71 -12.24
N ASN A 99 -1.61 -5.31 -11.23
CA ASN A 99 -1.55 -6.77 -11.09
C ASN A 99 -2.90 -7.44 -10.82
N ASP A 100 -3.87 -6.71 -10.29
CA ASP A 100 -5.23 -7.19 -10.06
C ASP A 100 -6.07 -7.27 -11.36
N GLY A 101 -5.50 -6.84 -12.49
CA GLY A 101 -6.14 -6.84 -13.80
C GLY A 101 -7.10 -5.67 -14.04
N SER A 102 -7.23 -4.73 -13.10
CA SER A 102 -8.02 -3.52 -13.26
C SER A 102 -7.38 -2.54 -14.26
N ASN A 103 -8.18 -1.59 -14.76
CA ASN A 103 -7.68 -0.62 -15.73
C ASN A 103 -6.70 0.37 -15.08
N PHE A 104 -5.55 0.60 -15.71
CA PHE A 104 -4.61 1.65 -15.31
C PHE A 104 -5.07 3.05 -15.79
N ASN A 105 -6.18 3.54 -15.22
CA ASN A 105 -6.91 4.73 -15.65
C ASN A 105 -6.70 5.98 -14.78
N TYR A 106 -6.08 5.84 -13.61
CA TYR A 106 -5.74 6.92 -12.71
C TYR A 106 -4.23 6.97 -12.48
N LYS A 107 -3.69 8.18 -12.31
CA LYS A 107 -2.24 8.42 -12.19
C LYS A 107 -1.99 9.54 -11.21
N SER A 108 -1.18 9.27 -10.19
CA SER A 108 -0.73 10.30 -9.23
C SER A 108 0.79 10.37 -9.12
N TRP A 109 1.48 10.36 -10.26
CA TRP A 109 2.94 10.48 -10.33
C TRP A 109 3.46 11.70 -9.55
N ALA A 110 4.55 11.51 -8.82
CA ALA A 110 5.30 12.62 -8.26
C ALA A 110 5.94 13.45 -9.40
N ALA A 111 6.31 14.70 -9.08
CA ALA A 111 6.94 15.57 -10.06
C ALA A 111 8.25 14.93 -10.59
N GLY A 112 8.30 14.69 -11.89
CA GLY A 112 9.44 14.04 -12.55
C GLY A 112 9.27 12.53 -12.79
N GLU A 113 8.19 11.92 -12.31
CA GLU A 113 7.94 10.48 -12.41
C GLU A 113 6.88 10.09 -13.45
N PRO A 114 6.91 8.85 -13.98
CA PRO A 114 8.00 7.87 -13.83
C PRO A 114 9.21 8.30 -14.67
N ASN A 115 10.40 8.29 -14.08
CA ASN A 115 11.60 8.80 -14.74
C ASN A 115 12.25 7.76 -15.68
N ALA A 116 11.78 6.51 -15.66
CA ALA A 116 12.22 5.42 -16.54
C ALA A 116 13.75 5.18 -16.48
N ILE A 117 14.40 5.52 -15.37
CA ILE A 117 15.84 5.36 -15.18
C ILE A 117 16.11 3.93 -14.68
N GLY A 118 16.49 3.03 -15.58
CA GLY A 118 17.12 1.74 -15.21
C GLY A 118 16.16 0.57 -14.97
N VAL A 119 16.27 -0.07 -13.79
CA VAL A 119 15.61 -1.34 -13.39
C VAL A 119 14.35 -1.13 -12.53
N ASP A 120 13.86 0.11 -12.49
CA ASP A 120 12.79 0.53 -11.61
C ASP A 120 11.46 0.33 -12.33
N HIS A 121 10.84 -0.83 -12.11
CA HIS A 121 9.62 -1.25 -12.81
C HIS A 121 8.42 -1.47 -11.88
N CYS A 122 8.56 -1.15 -10.60
CA CYS A 122 7.59 -1.47 -9.56
C CYS A 122 7.07 -0.21 -8.88
N LEU A 123 5.75 -0.08 -8.76
CA LEU A 123 5.12 1.16 -8.33
C LEU A 123 5.16 1.32 -6.81
N MET A 124 5.66 2.46 -6.35
CA MET A 124 5.61 2.88 -4.96
C MET A 124 4.76 4.13 -4.80
N GLN A 125 4.14 4.25 -3.63
CA GLN A 125 3.48 5.47 -3.18
C GLN A 125 4.29 6.16 -2.07
N ASN A 126 3.98 7.45 -1.85
CA ASN A 126 4.53 8.36 -0.84
C ASN A 126 5.94 8.89 -1.17
N TRP A 127 6.23 9.17 -2.45
CA TRP A 127 7.44 9.90 -2.81
C TRP A 127 7.39 11.35 -2.34
N ALA A 128 8.37 11.73 -1.51
CA ALA A 128 8.65 13.11 -1.08
C ALA A 128 7.44 13.83 -0.44
N LEU A 129 7.56 15.14 -0.24
CA LEU A 129 6.55 15.98 0.45
C LEU A 129 5.19 16.04 -0.26
N VAL A 130 5.15 15.78 -1.57
CA VAL A 130 3.92 15.76 -2.38
C VAL A 130 3.24 14.39 -2.39
N THR A 131 3.87 13.35 -1.84
CA THR A 131 3.31 12.00 -1.66
C THR A 131 2.75 11.36 -2.92
N GLY A 132 3.39 11.61 -4.07
CA GLY A 132 3.01 10.99 -5.34
C GLY A 132 3.58 9.59 -5.52
N TRP A 133 3.29 8.98 -6.66
CA TRP A 133 3.85 7.71 -7.07
C TRP A 133 5.22 7.87 -7.73
N PHE A 134 6.04 6.84 -7.61
CA PHE A 134 7.35 6.75 -8.25
C PHE A 134 7.64 5.28 -8.60
N ASP A 135 8.48 5.08 -9.61
CA ASP A 135 9.06 3.79 -9.93
C ASP A 135 10.20 3.48 -8.97
N GLY A 136 10.09 2.35 -8.27
CA GLY A 136 11.10 1.85 -7.34
C GLY A 136 11.76 0.59 -7.86
N THR A 137 13.01 0.35 -7.43
CA THR A 137 13.72 -0.89 -7.70
C THR A 137 12.97 -2.07 -7.06
N CYS A 138 12.44 -2.98 -7.87
CA CYS A 138 11.54 -4.06 -7.43
C CYS A 138 12.09 -4.95 -6.30
N THR A 139 13.41 -5.05 -6.17
CA THR A 139 14.10 -5.84 -5.12
C THR A 139 14.27 -5.08 -3.80
N THR A 140 13.87 -3.81 -3.73
CA THR A 140 13.92 -3.02 -2.50
C THR A 140 12.96 -3.59 -1.45
N GLN A 141 13.44 -3.70 -0.21
CA GLN A 141 12.60 -4.10 0.92
C GLN A 141 11.80 -2.90 1.40
N ALA A 142 10.48 -2.90 1.19
CA ALA A 142 9.60 -1.81 1.65
C ALA A 142 8.31 -2.33 2.28
N SER A 143 7.62 -1.42 2.99
CA SER A 143 6.23 -1.67 3.38
C SER A 143 5.35 -1.82 2.14
N PHE A 144 4.15 -2.36 2.29
CA PHE A 144 3.26 -2.62 1.17
C PHE A 144 1.82 -2.57 1.61
N VAL A 145 0.92 -2.35 0.66
CA VAL A 145 -0.52 -2.25 0.92
C VAL A 145 -1.23 -3.30 0.08
N CYS A 146 -1.84 -4.28 0.73
CA CYS A 146 -2.77 -5.19 0.04
C CYS A 146 -4.14 -4.52 -0.13
N SER A 147 -4.84 -4.82 -1.22
CA SER A 147 -6.26 -4.58 -1.40
C SER A 147 -6.94 -5.91 -1.68
N LYS A 148 -8.17 -6.04 -1.22
CA LYS A 148 -9.04 -7.17 -1.54
C LYS A 148 -10.37 -6.60 -1.96
N ASN A 149 -10.87 -7.01 -3.12
CA ASN A 149 -12.25 -6.72 -3.50
C ASN A 149 -13.18 -7.67 -2.73
N LEU A 150 -14.00 -7.12 -1.84
CA LEU A 150 -14.96 -7.88 -1.04
C LEU A 150 -16.32 -8.02 -1.73
N LEU A 151 -16.49 -7.52 -2.95
CA LEU A 151 -17.70 -7.69 -3.73
C LEU A 151 -17.69 -9.05 -4.45
N LEU A 152 -18.26 -10.04 -3.77
CA LEU A 152 -19.05 -11.13 -4.35
C LEU A 152 -20.45 -11.10 -3.72
#